data_AF-A0A7C6Y297-F1
#
_entry.id   AF-A0A7C6Y297-F1
#
_cell.length_a   1.000
_cell.length_b   1.000
_cell.length_c   1.000
_cell.angle_alpha   90.00
_cell.angle_beta   90.00
_cell.angle_gamma   90.00
#
_symmetry.space_group_name_H-M   'P 1'
#
loop_
_entity.id
_entity.type
_entity.pdbx_description
1 polymer ?
#
loop_
_entity_poly.entity_id
_entity_poly.type
_entity_poly.pdbx_seq_one_letter_code
_entity_poly.pdbx_strand_id
1 'polypeptide(L)' 'MSISIRLSGKESKLIRKYAELNGTTVSEVMRQAILSKIENEFDIFLYEESNKEHASNPKTYTLKEARKILEL' A
#
# COMPACT_ATOMS: atom_id res chain seq x y z
N MET A 1 -21.95 -2.24 1.70
CA MET A 1 -21.45 -3.61 1.42
C MET A 1 -20.90 -4.19 2.71
N SER A 2 -21.18 -5.45 3.02
CA SER A 2 -20.69 -6.13 4.22
C SER A 2 -19.87 -7.36 3.82
N ILE A 3 -18.77 -7.62 4.54
CA ILE A 3 -17.91 -8.78 4.35
C ILE A 3 -17.94 -9.60 5.64
N SER A 4 -18.21 -10.90 5.53
CA SER A 4 -18.18 -11.83 6.66
C SER A 4 -16.90 -12.66 6.60
N ILE A 5 -16.10 -12.59 7.67
CA ILE A 5 -14.84 -13.34 7.80
C ILE A 5 -14.96 -14.27 9.00
N ARG A 6 -14.60 -15.54 8.81
CA ARG A 6 -14.54 -16.52 9.90
C ARG A 6 -13.22 -16.35 10.64
N LEU A 7 -13.30 -16.16 11.95
CA LEU A 7 -12.16 -16.02 12.84
C LEU A 7 -12.29 -16.99 14.00
N SER A 8 -11.16 -17.51 14.47
CA SER A 8 -11.07 -18.18 15.77
C SER A 8 -11.33 -17.19 16.91
N GLY A 9 -11.64 -17.73 18.10
CA GLY A 9 -11.81 -16.90 19.30
C GLY A 9 -10.56 -16.07 19.65
N LYS A 10 -9.36 -16.61 19.38
CA LYS A 10 -8.09 -15.93 19.62
C LYS A 10 -7.88 -14.76 18.65
N GLU A 11 -8.09 -14.98 17.36
CA GLU A 11 -7.96 -13.93 16.33
C GLU A 11 -8.95 -12.79 16.56
N SER A 12 -10.22 -13.12 16.83
CA SER A 12 -11.25 -12.12 17.15
C SER A 12 -10.88 -11.26 18.36
N LYS A 13 -10.36 -11.89 19.43
CA LYS A 13 -9.90 -11.17 20.63
C LYS A 13 -8.72 -10.24 20.32
N LEU A 14 -7.75 -10.72 19.52
CA LEU A 14 -6.56 -9.95 19.16
C LEU A 14 -6.93 -8.71 18.33
N ILE A 15 -7.74 -8.88 17.28
CA ILE A 15 -8.14 -7.79 16.38
C ILE A 15 -8.96 -6.74 17.14
N ARG A 16 -9.86 -7.16 18.03
CA ARG A 16 -10.63 -6.23 18.87
C ARG A 16 -9.74 -5.43 19.80
N LYS A 17 -8.80 -6.09 20.48
CA LYS A 17 -7.86 -5.40 21.38
C LYS A 17 -6.93 -4.44 20.63
N TYR A 18 -6.50 -4.81 19.43
CA TYR A 18 -5.75 -3.91 18.55
C TYR A 18 -6.58 -2.68 18.17
N ALA A 19 -7.83 -2.87 17.77
CA ALA A 19 -8.72 -1.76 17.42
C ALA A 19 -8.94 -0.81 18.62
N GLU A 20 -9.22 -1.37 19.80
CA GLU A 20 -9.37 -0.62 21.06
C GLU A 20 -8.12 0.20 21.40
N LEU A 21 -6.93 -0.42 21.34
CA LEU A 21 -5.66 0.23 21.64
C LEU A 21 -5.38 1.43 20.72
N ASN A 22 -5.79 1.31 19.46
CA ASN A 22 -5.56 2.34 18.43
C ASN A 22 -6.75 3.29 18.25
N GLY A 23 -7.76 3.25 19.14
CA GLY A 23 -8.93 4.12 19.06
C GLY A 23 -9.73 3.99 17.75
N THR A 24 -9.71 2.80 17.15
CA THR A 24 -10.32 2.52 15.84
C THR A 24 -11.33 1.38 15.94
N THR A 25 -11.98 1.03 14.83
CA THR A 25 -12.95 -0.07 14.75
C THR A 25 -12.33 -1.31 14.12
N VAL A 26 -12.88 -2.49 14.43
CA VAL A 26 -12.47 -3.73 13.75
C VAL A 26 -12.63 -3.60 12.23
N SER A 27 -13.72 -2.98 11.76
CA SER A 27 -13.94 -2.77 10.33
C SER A 27 -12.86 -1.92 9.68
N GLU A 28 -12.37 -0.90 10.39
CA GLU A 28 -11.30 -0.04 9.88
C GLU A 28 -9.95 -0.76 9.85
N VAL A 29 -9.62 -1.51 10.91
CA VAL A 29 -8.42 -2.36 10.93
C VAL A 29 -8.41 -3.32 9.74
N MET A 30 -9.53 -4.01 9.48
CA MET A 30 -9.63 -4.94 8.37
C MET A 30 -9.57 -4.23 7.01
N ARG A 31 -10.20 -3.06 6.87
CA ARG A 31 -10.16 -2.25 5.65
C ARG A 31 -8.73 -1.83 5.33
N GLN A 32 -8.03 -1.25 6.30
CA GLN A 32 -6.65 -0.79 6.13
C GLN A 32 -5.73 -1.95 5.78
N ALA A 33 -5.84 -3.08 6.50
CA ALA A 33 -5.03 -4.26 6.21
C ALA A 33 -5.19 -4.76 4.76
N ILE A 34 -6.42 -4.78 4.23
CA ILE A 34 -6.69 -5.20 2.85
C ILE A 34 -6.14 -4.17 1.86
N LEU A 35 -6.38 -2.87 2.09
CA LEU A 35 -5.91 -1.82 1.18
C LEU A 35 -4.39 -1.74 1.13
N SER A 36 -3.70 -1.81 2.27
CA SER A 36 -2.24 -1.85 2.30
C SER A 36 -1.66 -3.08 1.60
N LYS A 37 -2.34 -4.23 1.67
CA LYS A 37 -1.91 -5.43 0.96
C LYS A 37 -2.03 -5.26 -0.56
N ILE A 38 -3.13 -4.66 -1.02
CA ILE A 38 -3.35 -4.34 -2.44
C ILE A 38 -2.30 -3.32 -2.92
N GLU A 39 -2.08 -2.25 -2.15
CA GLU A 39 -1.11 -1.20 -2.46
C GLU A 39 0.30 -1.77 -2.62
N ASN A 40 0.77 -2.61 -1.67
CA ASN A 40 2.08 -3.25 -1.77
C ASN A 40 2.24 -4.09 -3.05
N GLU A 41 1.20 -4.80 -3.48
CA GLU A 41 1.24 -5.59 -4.72
C GLU A 41 1.24 -4.69 -5.96
N PHE A 42 0.48 -3.59 -5.91
CA PHE A 42 0.41 -2.62 -6.98
C PHE A 42 1.71 -1.82 -7.14
N ASP A 43 2.38 -1.48 -6.03
CA ASP A 43 3.69 -0.83 -6.03
C ASP A 43 4.75 -1.68 -6.72
N ILE A 44 4.76 -2.99 -6.44
CA ILE A 44 5.66 -3.94 -7.12
C ILE A 44 5.37 -3.98 -8.61
N PHE A 45 4.09 -4.09 -8.98
CA PHE A 45 3.69 -4.08 -10.39
C PHE A 45 4.14 -2.81 -11.12
N LEU A 46 3.90 -1.63 -10.53
CA LEU A 46 4.32 -0.35 -11.11
C LEU A 46 5.84 -0.25 -11.25
N TYR A 47 6.58 -0.72 -10.24
CA TYR A 47 8.03 -0.76 -10.29
C TYR A 47 8.54 -1.65 -11.43
N GLU A 48 7.98 -2.85 -11.59
CA GLU A 48 8.37 -3.76 -12.68
C GLU A 48 8.10 -3.15 -14.05
N GLU A 49 6.94 -2.51 -14.24
CA GLU A 49 6.60 -1.83 -15.50
C GLU A 49 7.53 -0.65 -15.77
N SER A 50 7.78 0.21 -14.78
CA SER A 50 8.69 1.36 -14.91
C SER A 50 10.12 0.91 -15.22
N ASN A 51 10.58 -0.19 -14.62
CA ASN A 51 11.89 -0.76 -14.93
C ASN A 51 11.99 -1.29 -16.36
N LYS A 52 10.96 -1.96 -16.87
CA LYS A 52 10.94 -2.45 -18.27
C LYS A 52 10.95 -1.27 -19.26
N GLU A 53 10.17 -0.23 -18.96
CA GLU A 53 10.15 1.00 -19.77
C GLU A 53 11.52 1.68 -19.77
N HIS A 54 12.14 1.83 -18.59
CA HIS A 54 13.48 2.41 -18.47
C HIS A 54 14.55 1.56 -19.14
N ALA A 55 14.50 0.23 -19.00
CA ALA A 55 15.44 -0.67 -19.69
C ALA A 55 15.35 -0.53 -21.22
N SER A 56 14.14 -0.26 -21.74
CA SER A 56 13.91 -0.04 -23.17
C SER A 56 14.33 1.36 -23.62
N ASN A 57 14.31 2.35 -22.72
CA ASN A 57 14.72 3.73 -22.96
C ASN A 57 15.39 4.33 -21.71
N PRO A 58 16.71 4.11 -21.52
CA PRO A 58 17.40 4.42 -20.25
C PRO A 58 17.75 5.90 -20.13
N LYS A 59 16.78 6.78 -20.36
CA LYS A 59 16.94 8.21 -20.23
C LYS A 59 17.05 8.58 -18.74
N THR A 60 18.11 9.31 -18.41
CA THR A 60 18.34 9.85 -17.08
C THR A 60 18.53 11.36 -17.17
N TYR A 61 18.32 12.04 -16.04
CA TYR A 61 18.50 13.48 -15.93
C TYR A 61 19.42 13.76 -14.75
N THR A 62 20.30 14.74 -14.90
CA THR A 62 21.02 15.32 -13.77
C THR A 62 20.04 16.03 -12.84
N LEU A 63 20.44 16.23 -11.58
CA LEU A 63 19.61 16.96 -10.61
C LEU A 63 19.20 18.36 -11.12
N LYS A 64 20.08 19.05 -11.86
CA LYS A 64 19.80 20.38 -12.45
C LYS A 64 18.73 20.30 -13.53
N GLU A 65 18.81 19.30 -14.41
CA GLU A 65 17.81 19.08 -15.46
C GLU A 65 16.46 18.68 -14.86
N ALA A 66 16.46 17.77 -13.88
CA ALA A 66 15.25 17.35 -13.19
C ALA A 66 14.53 18.52 -12.50
N ARG A 67 15.25 19.39 -11.80
CA ARG A 67 14.67 20.62 -11.20
C ARG A 67 14.02 21.52 -12.24
N LYS A 68 14.68 21.72 -13.38
CA LYS A 68 14.12 22.50 -14.48
C LYS A 68 12.86 21.86 -15.07
N ILE A 69 12.81 20.53 -15.19
CA ILE A 69 11.65 19.78 -15.70
C ILE A 69 10.48 19.82 -14.73
N LEU A 70 10.74 19.71 -13.42
CA LEU A 70 9.73 19.66 -12.37
C LEU A 70 9.28 21.05 -11.89
N GLU A 71 9.84 22.13 -12.45
CA GLU A 71 9.57 23.52 -12.05
C GLU A 71 9.84 23.79 -10.55
N LEU A 72 10.91 23.18 -10.03
CA LEU A 72 11.37 23.27 -8.64
C LEU A 72 12.66 24.10 -8.48
#